data_AF-A0A0Q7WG20-F1
#
_entry.id   AF-A0A0Q7WG20-F1
#
_cell.length_a   1.000
_cell.length_b   1.000
_cell.length_c   1.000
_cell.angle_alpha   90.00
_cell.angle_beta   90.00
_cell.angle_gamma   90.00
#
_symmetry.space_group_name_H-M   'P 1'
#
loop_
_entity.id
_entity.type
_entity.pdbx_description
1 polymer ?
#
loop_
_entity_poly.entity_id
_entity_poly.type
_entity_poly.pdbx_seq_one_letter_code
_entity_poly.pdbx_strand_id
1 'polypeptide(L)'
;MALSLASGAACAQAPAAFLDPTLKPEARAAALVSAMTLEEKAGQLKHAAPAIPRLSVPAYNWWSEGLHGVAAEKQRPAAAEGRARPDRGDWSQRR
;
A
#
# COMPACT_ATOMS: atom_id res chain seq x y z
N MET A 1 -35.68 -28.45 -24.55
CA MET A 1 -34.69 -27.99 -23.56
C MET A 1 -34.22 -26.60 -23.98
N ALA A 2 -34.74 -25.56 -23.34
CA ALA A 2 -34.32 -24.18 -23.62
C ALA A 2 -33.06 -23.89 -22.78
N LEU A 3 -31.94 -23.64 -23.46
CA LEU A 3 -30.68 -23.26 -22.82
C LEU A 3 -30.77 -21.78 -22.45
N SER A 4 -30.87 -21.48 -21.16
CA SER A 4 -30.88 -20.11 -20.64
C SER A 4 -29.45 -19.57 -20.58
N LEU A 5 -29.18 -18.50 -21.33
CA LEU A 5 -27.93 -17.74 -21.25
C LEU A 5 -28.00 -16.83 -20.01
N ALA A 6 -27.22 -17.15 -18.98
CA ALA A 6 -26.97 -16.23 -17.89
C ALA A 6 -26.11 -15.07 -18.41
N SER A 7 -26.72 -13.89 -18.59
CA SER A 7 -25.97 -12.64 -18.75
C SER A 7 -25.22 -12.36 -17.45
N GLY A 8 -23.90 -12.49 -17.48
CA GLY A 8 -23.04 -11.91 -16.46
C GLY A 8 -23.17 -10.39 -16.55
N ALA A 9 -23.93 -9.80 -15.62
CA ALA A 9 -23.90 -8.38 -15.39
C ALA A 9 -22.49 -8.01 -14.95
N ALA A 10 -21.67 -7.51 -15.87
CA ALA A 10 -20.50 -6.74 -15.50
C ALA A 10 -21.00 -5.56 -14.68
N CYS A 11 -20.76 -5.58 -13.36
CA CYS A 11 -20.87 -4.37 -12.56
C CYS A 11 -19.89 -3.36 -13.16
N ALA A 12 -20.40 -2.47 -13.98
CA ALA A 12 -19.79 -1.17 -14.16
C ALA A 12 -19.76 -0.55 -12.76
N GLN A 13 -18.61 -0.67 -12.09
CA GLN A 13 -18.39 -0.10 -10.77
C GLN A 13 -18.73 1.39 -10.90
N ALA A 14 -19.77 1.84 -10.21
CA ALA A 14 -20.08 3.26 -10.11
C ALA A 14 -18.78 4.03 -9.76
N PRO A 15 -18.60 5.27 -10.26
CA PRO A 15 -17.40 6.04 -9.94
C PRO A 15 -17.25 6.04 -8.42
N ALA A 16 -16.16 5.42 -7.94
CA ALA A 16 -16.03 5.17 -6.53
C ALA A 16 -15.96 6.53 -5.81
N ALA A 17 -16.78 6.73 -4.78
CA ALA A 17 -16.95 8.03 -4.12
C ALA A 17 -15.62 8.66 -3.65
N PHE A 18 -14.57 7.86 -3.45
CA PHE A 18 -13.23 8.36 -3.13
C PHE A 18 -12.52 9.12 -4.27
N LEU A 19 -12.97 8.98 -5.52
CA LEU A 19 -12.46 9.72 -6.68
C LEU A 19 -13.19 11.04 -6.95
N ASP A 20 -14.33 11.29 -6.29
CA ASP A 20 -15.12 12.50 -6.48
C ASP A 20 -14.44 13.72 -5.83
N PRO A 21 -13.95 14.71 -6.60
CA PRO A 21 -13.27 15.88 -6.04
C PRO A 21 -14.21 16.88 -5.36
N THR A 22 -15.53 16.74 -5.53
CA THR A 22 -16.54 17.61 -4.92
C THR A 22 -16.82 17.24 -3.46
N LEU A 23 -16.51 16.00 -3.07
CA LEU A 23 -16.65 15.52 -1.70
C LEU A 23 -15.48 15.98 -0.83
N LYS A 24 -15.76 16.13 0.48
CA LYS A 24 -14.73 16.44 1.47
C LYS A 24 -13.68 15.32 1.54
N PRO A 25 -12.40 15.64 1.79
CA PRO A 25 -11.32 14.64 1.89
C PRO A 25 -11.64 13.49 2.84
N GLU A 26 -12.29 13.76 3.97
CA GLU A 26 -12.65 12.76 4.99
C GLU A 26 -13.67 11.77 4.44
N ALA A 27 -14.69 12.25 3.71
CA ALA A 27 -15.69 11.39 3.08
C ALA A 27 -15.06 10.50 2.00
N ARG A 28 -14.11 11.05 1.24
CA ARG A 28 -13.36 10.30 0.23
C ARG A 28 -12.45 9.24 0.86
N ALA A 29 -11.75 9.59 1.93
CA ALA A 29 -10.90 8.64 2.67
C ALA A 29 -11.73 7.50 3.29
N ALA A 30 -12.87 7.82 3.91
CA ALA A 30 -13.79 6.83 4.45
C ALA A 30 -14.32 5.88 3.36
N ALA A 31 -14.71 6.43 2.20
CA ALA A 31 -15.15 5.63 1.06
C ALA A 31 -14.03 4.71 0.55
N LEU A 32 -12.80 5.19 0.45
CA LEU A 32 -11.64 4.38 0.04
C LEU A 32 -11.39 3.23 1.02
N VAL A 33 -11.33 3.51 2.33
CA VAL A 33 -11.10 2.49 3.36
C VAL A 33 -12.26 1.49 3.41
N SER A 34 -13.50 1.92 3.18
CA SER A 34 -14.65 1.00 3.12
C SER A 34 -14.57 0.00 1.96
N ALA A 35 -13.92 0.37 0.85
CA ALA A 35 -13.75 -0.46 -0.33
C ALA A 35 -12.57 -1.47 -0.22
N MET A 36 -11.75 -1.37 0.82
CA MET A 36 -10.60 -2.25 1.06
C MET A 36 -10.98 -3.52 1.82
N THR A 37 -10.30 -4.63 1.51
CA THR A 37 -10.31 -5.83 2.37
C THR A 37 -9.54 -5.59 3.67
N LEU A 38 -9.63 -6.52 4.62
CA LEU A 38 -8.90 -6.41 5.89
C LEU A 38 -7.38 -6.46 5.67
N GLU A 39 -6.92 -7.31 4.75
CA GLU A 39 -5.51 -7.47 4.39
C GLU A 39 -4.99 -6.21 3.70
N GLU A 40 -5.77 -5.63 2.79
CA GLU A 40 -5.45 -4.36 2.14
C GLU A 40 -5.30 -3.24 3.19
N LYS A 41 -6.23 -3.13 4.15
CA LYS A 41 -6.17 -2.17 5.26
C LYS A 41 -4.92 -2.36 6.12
N ALA A 42 -4.66 -3.59 6.55
CA ALA A 42 -3.49 -3.90 7.36
C ALA A 42 -2.19 -3.54 6.63
N GLY A 43 -2.13 -3.76 5.31
CA GLY A 43 -1.01 -3.38 4.46
C GLY A 43 -0.72 -1.87 4.45
N GLN A 44 -1.74 -1.02 4.64
CA GLN A 44 -1.59 0.44 4.64
C GLN A 44 -1.07 1.02 5.98
N LEU A 45 -0.93 0.23 7.04
CA LEU A 45 -0.51 0.71 8.37
C LEU A 45 1.00 0.94 8.52
N LYS A 46 1.80 0.64 7.50
CA LYS A 46 3.26 0.84 7.49
C LYS A 46 3.65 1.97 6.55
N HIS A 47 4.82 2.58 6.79
CA HIS A 47 5.35 3.66 5.94
C HIS A 47 5.46 3.23 4.49
N ALA A 48 6.04 2.07 4.20
CA ALA A 48 6.13 1.48 2.87
C ALA A 48 4.80 0.81 2.47
N ALA A 49 3.73 1.58 2.35
CA ALA A 49 2.40 1.06 2.04
C ALA A 49 2.36 0.49 0.61
N PRO A 50 1.91 -0.78 0.43
CA PRO A 50 1.86 -1.42 -0.87
C PRO A 50 0.75 -0.82 -1.72
N ALA A 51 0.88 -0.95 -3.05
CA ALA A 51 -0.18 -0.60 -3.98
C ALA A 51 -1.42 -1.46 -3.77
N ILE A 52 -2.61 -0.92 -4.09
CA ILE A 52 -3.87 -1.68 -4.20
C ILE A 52 -4.37 -1.52 -5.64
N PRO A 53 -3.92 -2.38 -6.59
CA PRO A 53 -4.20 -2.21 -8.02
C PRO A 53 -5.68 -2.22 -8.37
N ARG A 54 -6.49 -3.02 -7.66
CA ARG A 54 -7.95 -3.12 -7.87
C ARG A 54 -8.68 -1.79 -7.60
N LEU A 55 -8.13 -0.96 -6.71
CA LEU A 55 -8.67 0.35 -6.35
C LEU A 55 -7.89 1.50 -7.02
N SER A 56 -6.96 1.19 -7.91
CA SER A 56 -6.05 2.17 -8.55
C SER A 56 -5.26 3.02 -7.54
N VAL A 57 -4.90 2.45 -6.38
CA VAL A 57 -4.08 3.13 -5.37
C VAL A 57 -2.62 2.74 -5.60
N PRO A 58 -1.72 3.70 -5.90
CA PRO A 58 -0.30 3.42 -6.06
C PRO A 58 0.36 3.09 -4.71
N ALA A 59 1.53 2.45 -4.75
CA ALA A 59 2.35 2.32 -3.56
C ALA A 59 2.74 3.71 -3.05
N TYR A 60 2.69 3.90 -1.74
CA TYR A 60 2.96 5.20 -1.13
C TYR A 60 3.89 5.05 0.06
N ASN A 61 4.95 5.84 0.08
CA ASN A 61 5.82 5.96 1.24
C ASN A 61 5.56 7.28 1.94
N TRP A 62 4.88 7.23 3.09
CA TRP A 62 4.56 8.44 3.84
C TRP A 62 5.68 8.93 4.75
N TRP A 63 6.72 8.11 4.99
CA TRP A 63 7.88 8.57 5.76
C TRP A 63 8.84 9.33 4.85
N SER A 64 8.92 10.64 5.06
CA SER A 64 9.91 11.53 4.45
C SER A 64 10.51 12.43 5.52
N GLU A 65 11.79 12.81 5.36
CA GLU A 65 12.52 13.63 6.32
C GLU A 65 13.09 14.88 5.66
N GLY A 66 13.22 15.97 6.43
CA GLY A 66 13.58 17.29 5.90
C GLY A 66 14.37 18.19 6.84
N LEU A 67 14.94 17.65 7.93
CA LEU A 67 15.45 18.44 9.07
C LEU A 67 16.46 19.54 8.66
N HIS A 68 17.37 19.23 7.74
CA HIS A 68 18.36 20.17 7.20
C HIS A 68 18.53 19.97 5.68
N GLY A 69 17.41 19.72 5.00
CA GLY A 69 17.36 19.33 3.59
C GLY A 69 16.61 18.03 3.40
N VAL A 70 16.12 17.81 2.17
CA VAL A 70 15.28 16.66 1.82
C VAL A 70 16.09 15.37 1.92
N ALA A 71 15.62 14.46 2.77
CA ALA A 71 16.12 13.10 2.89
C ALA A 71 15.02 12.11 2.52
N ALA A 72 15.34 11.19 1.61
CA ALA A 72 14.43 10.14 1.16
C ALA A 72 14.82 8.81 1.80
N GLU A 73 13.82 8.06 2.28
CA GLU A 73 14.05 6.70 2.76
C GLU A 73 14.55 5.80 1.62
N LYS A 74 15.65 5.08 1.86
CA LYS A 74 16.10 4.01 0.97
C LYS A 74 15.52 2.69 1.45
N GLN A 75 14.42 2.26 0.84
CA GLN A 75 13.85 0.96 1.14
C GLN A 75 14.78 -0.16 0.64
N ARG A 76 15.09 -1.10 1.52
CA ARG A 76 15.81 -2.32 1.14
C ARG A 76 14.81 -3.26 0.46
N PRO A 77 15.10 -3.80 -0.75
CA PRO A 77 14.19 -4.72 -1.42
C PRO A 77 13.93 -5.95 -0.54
N ALA A 78 12.67 -6.38 -0.47
CA ALA A 78 12.22 -7.51 0.37
C ALA A 78 13.04 -8.79 0.14
N ALA A 79 13.57 -8.99 -1.07
CA ALA A 79 14.45 -10.13 -1.41
C ALA A 79 15.81 -10.13 -0.69
N ALA A 80 16.19 -9.07 0.02
CA ALA A 80 17.48 -8.98 0.71
C ALA A 80 17.50 -9.62 2.10
N GLU A 81 16.38 -10.14 2.59
CA GLU A 81 16.26 -10.74 3.95
C GLU A 81 17.04 -12.06 4.12
N GLY A 82 17.62 -12.62 3.05
CA GLY A 82 18.42 -13.85 3.10
C GLY A 82 19.94 -13.68 3.14
N ARG A 83 20.49 -12.46 3.05
CA ARG A 83 21.95 -12.27 3.18
C ARG A 83 22.31 -12.27 4.66
N ALA A 84 22.94 -13.35 5.11
CA ALA A 84 23.56 -13.46 6.42
C ALA A 84 24.29 -12.15 6.75
N ARG A 85 23.94 -11.55 7.89
CA ARG A 85 24.70 -10.42 8.44
C ARG A 85 26.14 -10.92 8.56
N PRO A 86 27.15 -10.23 7.98
CA PRO A 86 28.53 -10.60 8.25
C PRO A 86 28.72 -10.61 9.76
N ASP A 87 29.38 -11.66 10.26
CA ASP A 87 29.66 -11.85 11.67
C ASP A 87 30.10 -10.51 12.26
N ARG A 88 29.31 -10.01 13.22
CA ARG A 88 29.67 -8.80 13.95
C ARG A 88 30.78 -9.25 14.90
N GLY A 89 31.98 -9.33 14.34
CA GLY A 89 33.15 -9.91 14.97
C GLY A 89 33.30 -9.46 16.42
N ASP A 90 33.77 -10.40 17.23
CA ASP A 90 33.89 -10.31 18.67
C ASP A 90 34.46 -8.95 19.14
N TRP A 91 33.62 -8.19 19.84
CA TRP A 91 33.95 -6.88 20.39
C TRP A 91 34.92 -6.96 21.59
N SER A 92 35.21 -8.17 22.10
CA SER A 92 36.15 -8.39 23.20
C SER A 92 37.62 -8.14 22.83
N GLN A 93 37.95 -8.12 21.53
CA GLN A 93 39.31 -8.00 21.00
C GLN A 93 39.70 -6.58 20.57
N ARG A 94 38.86 -5.56 20.83
CA ARG A 94 39.12 -4.14 20.46
C ARG A 94 39.53 -3.27 21.65
N ARG A 95 40.45 -3.75 22.48
CA ARG A 95 41.16 -2.95 23.49
C ARG A 95 42.65 -2.90 23.21
#